data_AF-A0A9D1FI51-F1
#
_entry.id   AF-A0A9D1FI51-F1
#
_cell.length_a   1.000
_cell.length_b   1.000
_cell.length_c   1.000
_cell.angle_alpha   90.00
_cell.angle_beta   90.00
_cell.angle_gamma   90.00
#
_symmetry.space_group_name_H-M   'P 1'
#
loop_
_entity.id
_entity.type
_entity.pdbx_description
1 polymer ?
#
loop_
_entity_poly.entity_id
_entity_poly.type
_entity_poly.pdbx_seq_one_letter_code
_entity_poly.pdbx_strand_id
1 'polypeptide(L)' 'MRKLLVKMNEAGFSMPASSNFSVMLNKKRIRFETVQEVLDFLGYEFKIVEKN' A
#
# COMPACT_ATOMS: atom_id res chain seq x y z
N MET A 1 8.19 5.46 -4.50
CA MET A 1 7.05 5.62 -3.58
C MET A 1 6.32 6.95 -3.71
N ARG A 2 6.98 8.12 -3.69
CA ARG A 2 6.28 9.42 -3.78
C ARG A 2 5.32 9.54 -4.96
N LYS A 3 5.76 9.23 -6.19
CA LYS A 3 4.91 9.29 -7.40
C LYS A 3 3.71 8.34 -7.34
N LEU A 4 3.89 7.14 -6.78
CA LEU A 4 2.81 6.15 -6.59
C LEU A 4 1.75 6.69 -5.64
N LEU A 5 2.19 7.18 -4.47
CA LEU A 5 1.29 7.71 -3.45
C LEU A 5 0.53 8.96 -3.91
N VAL A 6 1.16 9.80 -4.74
CA VAL A 6 0.46 10.94 -5.37
C VAL A 6 -0.67 10.43 -6.27
N LYS A 7 -0.39 9.49 -7.17
CA LYS A 7 -1.42 8.91 -8.05
C LYS A 7 -2.53 8.18 -7.29
N MET A 8 -2.19 7.51 -6.18
CA MET A 8 -3.17 6.86 -5.32
C MET A 8 -4.08 7.87 -4.62
N ASN A 9 -3.51 8.97 -4.10
CA ASN A 9 -4.33 10.07 -3.54
C ASN A 9 -5.21 10.72 -4.61
N GLU A 10 -4.70 10.92 -5.83
CA GLU A 10 -5.50 11.41 -6.98
C GLU A 10 -6.63 10.45 -7.37
N ALA A 11 -6.44 9.15 -7.17
CA ALA A 11 -7.45 8.11 -7.38
C ALA A 11 -8.42 7.94 -6.19
N GLY A 12 -8.30 8.76 -5.14
CA GLY A 12 -9.21 8.75 -3.99
C GLY A 12 -8.80 7.87 -2.81
N PHE A 13 -7.62 7.25 -2.85
CA PHE A 13 -7.09 6.46 -1.72
C PHE A 13 -6.42 7.39 -0.69
N SER A 14 -6.77 7.24 0.59
CA SER A 14 -6.20 8.05 1.67
C SER A 14 -4.82 7.53 2.11
N MET A 15 -3.82 7.73 1.26
CA MET A 15 -2.47 7.21 1.50
C MET A 15 -1.64 8.15 2.39
N PRO A 16 -0.87 7.61 3.37
CA PRO A 16 -0.02 8.44 4.21
C PRO A 16 1.13 9.07 3.42
N ALA A 17 1.70 10.15 3.97
CA ALA A 17 2.81 10.87 3.36
C ALA A 17 3.97 9.93 3.00
N SER A 18 4.65 10.20 1.87
CA SER A 18 5.65 9.29 1.31
C SER A 18 6.84 8.99 2.22
N SER A 19 7.21 9.96 3.07
CA SER A 19 8.22 9.78 4.11
C SER A 19 7.78 8.76 5.16
N ASN A 20 6.56 8.91 5.68
CA ASN A 20 5.98 7.96 6.64
C ASN A 20 5.77 6.58 6.03
N PHE A 21 5.30 6.49 4.79
CA PHE A 21 5.09 5.21 4.11
C PHE A 21 6.39 4.40 4.00
N SER A 22 7.48 5.05 3.59
CA SER A 22 8.80 4.41 3.47
C SER A 22 9.30 3.89 4.82
N VAL A 23 9.09 4.66 5.90
CA VAL A 23 9.44 4.24 7.27
C VAL A 23 8.58 3.07 7.74
N MET A 24 7.28 3.08 7.46
CA MET A 24 6.36 2.00 7.83
C MET A 24 6.69 0.68 7.14
N LEU A 25 7.04 0.73 5.85
CA LEU A 25 7.54 -0.43 5.10
C LEU A 25 8.84 -0.97 5.70
N ASN A 26 9.84 -0.11 5.91
CA ASN A 26 11.12 -0.53 6.49
C ASN A 26 10.96 -1.14 7.89
N LYS A 27 10.05 -0.60 8.70
CA LYS A 27 9.76 -1.11 10.04
C LYS A 27 8.80 -2.31 10.04
N LYS A 28 8.31 -2.76 8.89
CA LYS A 28 7.27 -3.81 8.76
C LYS A 28 6.04 -3.54 9.63
N ARG A 29 5.69 -2.25 9.81
CA ARG A 29 4.54 -1.76 10.60
C ARG A 29 3.42 -1.21 9.73
N ILE A 30 3.43 -1.53 8.45
CA ILE A 30 2.37 -1.15 7.55
C ILE A 30 1.11 -1.95 7.89
N ARG A 31 -0.05 -1.29 7.92
CA ARG A 31 -1.32 -1.98 8.09
C ARG A 31 -1.59 -2.82 6.86
N PHE A 32 -2.19 -3.98 7.06
CA PHE A 32 -2.53 -4.88 5.97
C PHE A 32 -3.47 -4.23 4.96
N GLU A 33 -4.48 -3.49 5.44
CA GLU A 33 -5.40 -2.69 4.62
C GLU A 33 -4.66 -1.79 3.63
N THR A 34 -3.63 -1.07 4.10
CA THR A 34 -2.83 -0.19 3.24
C THR A 34 -2.05 -0.97 2.18
N VAL A 35 -1.66 -2.21 2.45
CA VAL A 35 -1.03 -3.06 1.45
C VAL A 35 -2.06 -3.51 0.41
N GLN A 36 -3.28 -3.84 0.83
CA GLN A 36 -4.37 -4.19 -0.09
C GLN A 36 -4.72 -3.02 -1.00
N GLU A 37 -4.89 -1.80 -0.45
CA GLU A 37 -5.15 -0.58 -1.24
C GLU A 37 -4.09 -0.33 -2.31
N VAL A 38 -2.80 -0.60 -2.00
CA VAL A 38 -1.71 -0.50 -2.97
C VAL A 38 -1.82 -1.55 -4.06
N LEU A 39 -2.15 -2.79 -3.70
CA LEU A 39 -2.30 -3.89 -4.66
C LEU A 39 -3.51 -3.66 -5.57
N ASP A 40 -4.65 -3.24 -5.01
CA ASP A 40 -5.86 -2.91 -5.75
C ASP A 40 -5.61 -1.79 -6.75
N PHE A 41 -4.92 -0.72 -6.33
CA PHE A 41 -4.54 0.39 -7.23
C PHE A 41 -3.63 -0.08 -8.39
N LEU A 42 -2.76 -1.05 -8.13
CA LEU A 42 -1.86 -1.62 -9.12
C LEU A 42 -2.52 -2.70 -10.00
N GLY A 43 -3.77 -3.07 -9.71
CA GLY A 43 -4.50 -4.13 -10.42
C GLY A 43 -4.08 -5.55 -10.02
N TYR A 44 -3.48 -5.71 -8.84
CA TYR A 44 -3.14 -7.02 -8.28
C TYR A 44 -4.23 -7.50 -7.32
N GLU A 45 -4.52 -8.79 -7.37
CA GLU A 45 -5.43 -9.46 -6.45
C GLU A 45 -4.64 -10.13 -5.32
N PHE A 46 -5.03 -9.88 -4.06
CA PHE A 46 -4.44 -10.57 -2.91
C PHE A 46 -5.18 -11.89 -2.65
N LYS A 47 -4.49 -13.02 -2.79
CA LYS A 47 -5.02 -14.35 -2.46
C LYS A 47 -4.40 -14.88 -1.17
N ILE A 48 -5.23 -15.14 -0.17
CA ILE A 48 -4.83 -15.89 1.03
C ILE A 48 -4.82 -17.37 0.65
N VAL A 49 -3.63 -17.98 0.65
CA VAL A 49 -3.44 -19.41 0.42
C VAL A 49 -3.01 -20.07 1.71
N GLU A 50 -3.56 -21.24 2.02
CA GLU A 50 -3.07 -22.05 3.14
C GLU A 50 -1.63 -22.49 2.87
N LYS A 51 -0.85 -22.48 3.94
CA LYS A 51 0.55 -22.90 3.89
C LYS A 51 0.59 -24.42 3.96
N ASN A 52 0.97 -25.07 2.86
CA ASN A 52 1.35 -26.49 2.85
C ASN A 52 2.62 -26.72 3.66
#